data_AF-A0A3D2GI50-F1
#
_entry.id   AF-A0A3D2GI50-F1
#
_cell.length_a   1.000
_cell.length_b   1.000
_cell.length_c   1.000
_cell.angle_alpha   90.00
_cell.angle_beta   90.00
_cell.angle_gamma   90.00
#
_symmetry.space_group_name_H-M   'P 1'
#
loop_
_entity.id
_entity.type
_entity.pdbx_description
1 polymer ?
#
loop_
_entity_poly.entity_id
_entity_poly.type
_entity_poly.pdbx_seq_one_letter_code
_entity_poly.pdbx_strand_id
1 'polypeptide(L)'
;MSQQVQELIDKIKEEGIQAADQKAREIEEQAKRNAQGTLDEANKRARELISDAEEEIRKKQEASRTALQQASRDTLLSLKKEVQKLLHKVIAAQVADALTPDKLSDIIAAVAHKSVDGKSADAGVGVVLSPKDLKELRDGFLAKLQKQLKHPIHFQASEDIGKGFTVSFDSGKSSFDFSEAALAEYLSVYLNEELAALLK
;
A
#
# COMPACT_ATOMS: atom_id res chain seq x y z
N MET A 1 -103.90 -25.37 32.90
CA MET A 1 -103.51 -24.61 31.70
C MET A 1 -102.32 -23.67 31.95
N SER A 2 -102.11 -23.11 33.16
CA SER A 2 -100.95 -22.23 33.47
C SER A 2 -99.64 -22.96 33.80
N GLN A 3 -99.69 -24.12 34.46
CA GLN A 3 -98.49 -24.87 34.88
C GLN A 3 -97.65 -25.42 33.72
N GLN A 4 -98.29 -25.98 32.68
CA GLN A 4 -97.58 -26.51 31.51
C GLN A 4 -96.88 -25.41 30.68
N VAL A 5 -97.44 -24.20 30.65
CA VAL A 5 -96.82 -23.05 29.98
C VAL A 5 -95.63 -22.55 30.80
N GLN A 6 -95.73 -22.55 32.12
CA GLN A 6 -94.65 -22.16 33.01
C GLN A 6 -93.46 -23.14 32.95
N GLU A 7 -93.74 -24.45 32.98
CA GLU A 7 -92.70 -25.48 32.79
C GLU A 7 -92.00 -25.37 31.43
N LEU A 8 -92.75 -25.03 30.36
CA LEU A 8 -92.15 -24.82 29.04
C LEU A 8 -91.23 -23.60 29.02
N ILE A 9 -91.65 -22.49 29.66
CA ILE A 9 -90.85 -21.27 29.77
C ILE A 9 -89.58 -21.53 30.58
N ASP A 10 -89.69 -22.23 31.72
CA ASP A 10 -88.55 -22.55 32.57
C ASP A 10 -87.56 -23.46 31.83
N LYS A 11 -88.06 -24.44 31.08
CA LYS A 11 -87.24 -25.33 30.25
C LYS A 11 -86.54 -24.60 29.10
N ILE A 12 -87.25 -23.71 28.39
CA ILE A 12 -86.66 -22.86 27.33
C ILE A 12 -85.58 -21.95 27.92
N LYS A 13 -85.80 -21.42 29.12
CA LYS A 13 -84.85 -20.54 29.81
C LYS A 13 -83.60 -21.31 30.25
N GLU A 14 -83.77 -22.52 30.75
CA GLU A 14 -82.65 -23.39 31.16
C GLU A 14 -81.85 -23.89 29.95
N GLU A 15 -82.51 -24.32 28.88
CA GLU A 15 -81.87 -24.68 27.61
C GLU A 15 -81.15 -23.48 26.98
N GLY A 16 -81.75 -22.28 27.06
CA GLY A 16 -81.14 -21.03 26.60
C GLY A 16 -79.90 -20.61 27.40
N ILE A 17 -79.94 -20.77 28.73
CA ILE A 17 -78.78 -20.51 29.61
C ILE A 17 -77.66 -21.51 29.33
N GLN A 18 -77.97 -22.81 29.22
CA GLN A 18 -76.98 -23.83 28.90
C GLN A 18 -76.33 -23.59 27.52
N ALA A 19 -77.11 -23.23 26.50
CA ALA A 19 -76.58 -22.92 25.18
C ALA A 19 -75.71 -21.64 25.17
N ALA A 20 -76.07 -20.64 25.98
CA ALA A 20 -75.27 -19.43 26.16
C ALA A 20 -73.94 -19.71 26.87
N ASP A 21 -73.96 -20.48 27.96
CA ASP A 21 -72.77 -20.91 28.69
C ASP A 21 -71.83 -21.73 27.81
N GLN A 22 -72.37 -22.65 27.02
CA GLN A 22 -71.59 -23.46 26.08
C GLN A 22 -70.89 -22.56 25.05
N LYS A 23 -71.60 -21.62 24.43
CA LYS A 23 -71.01 -20.65 23.50
C LYS A 23 -69.98 -19.73 24.16
N ALA A 24 -70.22 -19.29 25.38
CA ALA A 24 -69.26 -18.45 26.12
C ALA A 24 -67.95 -19.20 26.35
N ARG A 25 -68.02 -20.48 26.75
CA ARG A 25 -66.84 -21.35 26.90
C ARG A 25 -66.10 -21.54 25.58
N GLU A 26 -66.81 -21.78 24.48
CA GLU A 26 -66.22 -21.91 23.15
C GLU A 26 -65.49 -20.63 22.72
N ILE A 27 -66.07 -19.45 22.96
CA ILE A 27 -65.46 -18.16 22.67
C ILE A 27 -64.20 -17.95 23.53
N GLU A 28 -64.26 -18.25 24.83
CA GLU A 28 -63.10 -18.13 25.70
C GLU A 28 -61.97 -19.08 25.30
N GLU A 29 -62.28 -20.32 24.96
CA GLU A 29 -61.28 -21.27 24.47
C GLU A 29 -60.65 -20.78 23.17
N GLN A 30 -61.46 -20.30 22.22
CA GLN A 30 -60.94 -19.78 20.96
C GLN A 30 -60.07 -18.54 21.18
N ALA A 31 -60.47 -17.63 22.08
CA ALA A 31 -59.68 -16.45 22.42
C ALA A 31 -58.35 -16.82 23.08
N LYS A 32 -58.34 -17.80 24.00
CA LYS A 32 -57.13 -18.34 24.62
C LYS A 32 -56.20 -18.97 23.58
N ARG A 33 -56.73 -19.77 22.65
CA ARG A 33 -55.95 -20.38 21.55
C ARG A 33 -55.34 -19.31 20.63
N ASN A 34 -56.11 -18.29 20.26
CA ASN A 34 -55.63 -17.19 19.41
C ASN A 34 -54.54 -16.35 20.11
N ALA A 35 -54.71 -16.07 21.40
CA ALA A 35 -53.72 -15.35 22.20
C ALA A 35 -52.41 -16.15 22.31
N GLN A 36 -52.50 -17.46 22.58
CA GLN A 36 -51.33 -18.34 22.60
C GLN A 36 -50.62 -18.37 21.24
N GLY A 37 -51.37 -18.51 20.14
CA GLY A 37 -50.81 -18.48 18.79
C GLY A 37 -50.07 -17.18 18.47
N THR A 38 -50.60 -16.05 18.93
CA THR A 38 -49.95 -14.73 18.76
C THR A 38 -48.66 -14.63 19.57
N LEU A 39 -48.65 -15.14 20.81
CA LEU A 39 -47.44 -15.19 21.64
C LEU A 39 -46.37 -16.10 21.05
N ASP A 40 -46.76 -17.27 20.54
CA ASP A 40 -45.84 -18.21 19.92
C ASP A 40 -45.21 -17.63 18.64
N GLU A 41 -46.02 -16.96 17.80
CA GLU A 41 -45.52 -16.29 16.61
C GLU A 41 -44.60 -15.11 16.95
N ALA A 42 -44.96 -14.28 17.94
CA ALA A 42 -44.11 -13.19 18.42
C ALA A 42 -42.77 -13.71 18.97
N ASN A 43 -42.80 -14.79 19.76
CA ASN A 43 -41.61 -15.43 20.30
C ASN A 43 -40.73 -16.02 19.18
N LYS A 44 -41.33 -16.63 18.16
CA LYS A 44 -40.61 -17.15 17.00
C LYS A 44 -39.89 -16.02 16.26
N ARG A 45 -40.61 -14.94 15.92
CA ARG A 45 -40.04 -13.77 15.23
C ARG A 45 -38.93 -13.11 16.06
N ALA A 46 -39.10 -13.04 17.39
CA ALA A 46 -38.06 -12.50 18.28
C ALA A 46 -36.78 -13.35 18.25
N ARG A 47 -36.91 -14.68 18.24
CA ARG A 47 -35.75 -15.59 18.14
C ARG A 47 -35.06 -15.47 16.78
N GLU A 48 -35.83 -15.36 15.70
CA GLU A 48 -35.31 -15.13 14.34
C GLU A 48 -34.52 -13.81 14.28
N LEU A 49 -35.10 -12.70 14.78
CA LEU A 49 -34.43 -11.41 14.84
C LEU A 49 -33.12 -11.43 15.64
N ILE A 50 -33.09 -12.14 16.77
CA ILE A 50 -31.87 -12.27 17.59
C ILE A 50 -30.84 -13.10 16.84
N SER A 51 -31.23 -14.22 16.22
CA SER A 51 -30.34 -15.08 15.44
C SER A 51 -29.71 -14.32 14.26
N ASP A 52 -30.52 -13.57 13.51
CA ASP A 52 -30.07 -12.76 12.38
C ASP A 52 -29.12 -11.65 12.85
N ALA A 53 -29.44 -10.97 13.95
CA ALA A 53 -28.60 -9.95 14.53
C ALA A 53 -27.24 -10.51 14.99
N GLU A 54 -27.22 -11.69 15.61
CA GLU A 54 -25.97 -12.36 16.01
C GLU A 54 -25.12 -12.75 14.81
N GLU A 55 -25.74 -13.23 13.72
CA GLU A 55 -25.02 -13.57 12.49
C GLU A 55 -24.40 -12.32 11.86
N GLU A 56 -25.15 -11.22 11.76
CA GLU A 56 -24.64 -9.96 11.22
C GLU A 56 -23.53 -9.36 12.08
N ILE A 57 -23.63 -9.47 13.41
CA ILE A 57 -22.55 -9.07 14.33
C ILE A 57 -21.30 -9.90 14.07
N ARG A 58 -21.42 -11.23 13.94
CA ARG A 58 -20.27 -12.11 13.66
C ARG A 58 -19.60 -11.74 12.33
N LYS A 59 -20.38 -11.54 11.26
CA LYS A 59 -19.85 -11.11 9.95
C LYS A 59 -19.13 -9.77 10.04
N LYS A 60 -19.73 -8.79 10.71
CA LYS A 60 -19.11 -7.46 10.89
C LYS A 60 -17.82 -7.53 11.72
N GLN A 61 -17.77 -8.35 12.75
CA GLN A 61 -16.56 -8.54 13.57
C GLN A 61 -15.43 -9.16 12.73
N GLU A 62 -15.72 -10.18 11.93
CA GLU A 62 -14.74 -10.81 11.04
C GLU A 62 -14.23 -9.84 9.97
N ALA A 63 -15.15 -9.08 9.34
CA ALA A 63 -14.79 -8.04 8.38
C ALA A 63 -13.93 -6.95 9.03
N SER A 64 -14.28 -6.49 10.23
CA SER A 64 -13.51 -5.47 10.96
C SER A 64 -12.11 -5.95 11.32
N ARG A 65 -11.98 -7.21 11.78
CA ARG A 65 -10.69 -7.81 12.08
C ARG A 65 -9.79 -7.89 10.85
N THR A 66 -10.35 -8.29 9.72
CA THR A 66 -9.63 -8.36 8.44
C THR A 66 -9.20 -6.96 8.00
N ALA A 67 -10.08 -5.97 8.08
CA ALA A 67 -9.77 -4.58 7.74
C ALA A 67 -8.64 -4.01 8.63
N LEU A 68 -8.65 -4.29 9.94
CA LEU A 68 -7.57 -3.89 10.85
C LEU A 68 -6.22 -4.53 10.50
N GLN A 69 -6.22 -5.81 10.13
CA GLN A 69 -4.99 -6.49 9.69
C GLN A 69 -4.43 -5.89 8.41
N GLN A 70 -5.30 -5.56 7.44
CA GLN A 70 -4.90 -4.88 6.21
C GLN A 70 -4.34 -3.49 6.50
N ALA A 71 -5.05 -2.67 7.29
CA ALA A 71 -4.60 -1.34 7.66
C ALA A 71 -3.23 -1.36 8.37
N SER A 72 -2.99 -2.35 9.24
CA SER A 72 -1.69 -2.53 9.91
C SER A 72 -0.58 -2.84 8.90
N ARG A 73 -0.80 -3.78 7.97
CA ARG A 73 0.15 -4.10 6.90
C ARG A 73 0.45 -2.90 6.00
N ASP A 74 -0.59 -2.17 5.61
CA ASP A 74 -0.46 -1.00 4.75
C ASP A 74 0.31 0.12 5.45
N THR A 75 0.08 0.31 6.75
CA THR A 75 0.82 1.28 7.57
C THR A 75 2.31 0.93 7.62
N LEU A 76 2.65 -0.34 7.87
CA LEU A 76 4.04 -0.80 7.89
C LEU A 76 4.71 -0.64 6.53
N LEU A 77 4.01 -0.98 5.44
CA LEU A 77 4.54 -0.83 4.08
C LEU A 77 4.76 0.65 3.72
N SER A 78 3.83 1.52 4.10
CA SER A 78 3.94 2.96 3.92
C SER A 78 5.16 3.52 4.68
N LEU A 79 5.31 3.14 5.95
CA LEU A 79 6.47 3.53 6.76
C LEU A 79 7.79 3.07 6.10
N LYS A 80 7.87 1.82 5.65
CA LYS A 80 9.07 1.31 4.96
C LYS A 80 9.41 2.15 3.73
N LYS A 81 8.42 2.49 2.91
CA LYS A 81 8.61 3.33 1.72
C LYS A 81 9.11 4.73 2.10
N GLU A 82 8.56 5.34 3.15
CA GLU A 82 9.02 6.66 3.60
C GLU A 82 10.45 6.63 4.15
N VAL A 83 10.84 5.61 4.90
CA VAL A 83 12.22 5.44 5.36
C VAL A 83 13.17 5.29 4.17
N GLN A 84 12.82 4.48 3.17
CA GLN A 84 13.62 4.32 1.95
C GLN A 84 13.75 5.64 1.17
N LYS A 85 12.68 6.43 1.07
CA LYS A 85 12.74 7.77 0.45
C LYS A 85 13.65 8.73 1.20
N LEU A 86 13.61 8.71 2.54
CA LEU A 86 14.50 9.53 3.36
C LEU A 86 15.95 9.11 3.17
N LEU A 87 16.23 7.81 3.18
CA LEU A 87 17.56 7.27 2.91
C LEU A 87 18.06 7.71 1.53
N HIS A 88 17.25 7.56 0.48
CA HIS A 88 17.61 7.99 -0.87
C HIS A 88 17.93 9.49 -0.93
N LYS A 89 17.14 10.35 -0.26
CA LYS A 89 17.44 11.79 -0.18
C LYS A 89 18.77 12.09 0.50
N VAL A 90 19.09 11.38 1.59
CA VAL A 90 20.38 11.52 2.28
C VAL A 90 21.52 11.08 1.37
N ILE A 91 21.39 9.93 0.71
CA ILE A 91 22.39 9.42 -0.24
C ILE A 91 22.60 10.42 -1.36
N ALA A 92 21.54 10.91 -2.00
CA ALA A 92 21.62 11.87 -3.11
C ALA A 92 22.37 13.15 -2.70
N ALA A 93 22.06 13.71 -1.52
CA ALA A 93 22.77 14.87 -1.00
C ALA A 93 24.26 14.58 -0.76
N GLN A 94 24.58 13.44 -0.12
CA GLN A 94 25.97 13.06 0.15
C GLN A 94 26.77 12.78 -1.12
N VAL A 95 26.16 12.16 -2.13
CA VAL A 95 26.76 11.94 -3.45
C VAL A 95 27.03 13.27 -4.14
N ALA A 96 26.05 14.16 -4.18
CA ALA A 96 26.20 15.49 -4.76
C ALA A 96 27.33 16.29 -4.09
N ASP A 97 27.45 16.22 -2.76
CA ASP A 97 28.51 16.90 -2.00
C ASP A 97 29.88 16.26 -2.22
N ALA A 98 29.95 14.94 -2.41
CA ALA A 98 31.19 14.21 -2.66
C ALA A 98 31.75 14.44 -4.08
N LEU A 99 30.89 14.72 -5.06
CA LEU A 99 31.25 14.97 -6.48
C LEU A 99 31.83 16.37 -6.69
N THR A 100 32.92 16.66 -5.99
CA THR A 100 33.74 17.87 -6.20
C THR A 100 34.59 17.74 -7.48
N PRO A 101 35.06 18.85 -8.09
CA PRO A 101 35.90 18.82 -9.30
C PRO A 101 37.13 17.91 -9.18
N ASP A 102 37.81 17.93 -8.03
CA ASP A 102 38.96 17.08 -7.72
C ASP A 102 38.58 15.60 -7.76
N LYS A 103 37.45 15.24 -7.14
CA LYS A 103 36.94 13.86 -7.13
C LYS A 103 36.46 13.43 -8.49
N LEU A 104 35.79 14.29 -9.24
CA LEU A 104 35.42 14.01 -10.63
C LEU A 104 36.65 13.68 -11.47
N SER A 105 37.70 14.50 -11.35
CA SER A 105 38.99 14.26 -12.02
C SER A 105 39.59 12.90 -11.66
N ASP A 106 39.67 12.56 -10.37
CA ASP A 106 40.22 11.29 -9.90
C ASP A 106 39.37 10.09 -10.40
N ILE A 107 38.04 10.19 -10.39
CA ILE A 107 37.14 9.13 -10.86
C ILE A 107 37.26 8.96 -12.38
N ILE A 108 37.25 10.06 -13.15
CA ILE A 108 37.41 10.01 -14.61
C ILE A 108 38.74 9.37 -14.98
N ALA A 109 39.84 9.72 -14.31
CA ALA A 109 41.15 9.10 -14.53
C ALA A 109 41.10 7.59 -14.24
N ALA A 110 40.53 7.18 -13.11
CA ALA A 110 40.41 5.78 -12.74
C ALA A 110 39.58 4.96 -13.73
N VAL A 111 38.46 5.51 -14.20
CA VAL A 111 37.60 4.85 -15.19
C VAL A 111 38.28 4.79 -16.56
N ALA A 112 38.88 5.88 -17.02
CA ALA A 112 39.64 5.92 -18.27
C ALA A 112 40.85 4.96 -18.25
N HIS A 113 41.50 4.75 -17.10
CA HIS A 113 42.56 3.75 -16.96
C HIS A 113 42.05 2.32 -17.13
N LYS A 114 40.91 1.98 -16.51
CA LYS A 114 40.37 0.61 -16.56
C LYS A 114 39.74 0.26 -17.90
N SER A 115 39.20 1.24 -18.61
CA SER A 115 38.47 0.98 -19.87
C SER A 115 39.36 0.83 -21.10
N VAL A 116 40.66 1.12 -21.01
CA VAL A 116 41.57 1.14 -22.17
C VAL A 116 42.61 0.01 -22.16
N ASP A 117 42.42 -1.03 -21.35
CA ASP A 117 43.27 -2.24 -21.36
C ASP A 117 43.01 -3.18 -22.57
N GLY A 118 42.38 -2.71 -23.66
CA GLY A 118 42.00 -3.51 -24.83
C GLY A 118 42.03 -2.76 -26.17
N LYS A 119 41.77 -3.48 -27.27
CA LYS A 119 41.87 -3.08 -28.70
C LYS A 119 41.10 -1.82 -29.14
N SER A 120 40.43 -1.11 -28.23
CA SER A 120 39.65 0.13 -28.48
C SER A 120 40.48 1.42 -28.36
N ALA A 121 41.81 1.29 -28.25
CA ALA A 121 42.78 2.36 -28.01
C ALA A 121 42.71 3.59 -28.95
N ASP A 122 42.21 3.43 -30.18
CA ASP A 122 42.18 4.51 -31.18
C ASP A 122 40.92 5.39 -31.14
N ALA A 123 39.82 4.92 -30.51
CA ALA A 123 38.54 5.64 -30.54
C ALA A 123 38.43 6.78 -29.50
N GLY A 124 39.36 6.84 -28.53
CA GLY A 124 39.35 7.81 -27.43
C GLY A 124 38.21 7.57 -26.43
N VAL A 125 38.26 8.29 -25.30
CA VAL A 125 37.23 8.25 -24.26
C VAL A 125 36.41 9.53 -24.34
N GLY A 126 35.09 9.40 -24.46
CA GLY A 126 34.16 10.55 -24.40
C GLY A 126 33.70 10.80 -22.97
N VAL A 127 33.76 12.05 -22.51
CA VAL A 127 33.25 12.43 -21.18
C VAL A 127 32.31 13.62 -21.32
N VAL A 128 31.10 13.48 -20.80
CA VAL A 128 30.06 14.52 -20.80
C VAL A 128 29.76 14.91 -19.36
N LEU A 129 29.80 16.21 -19.05
CA LEU A 129 29.51 16.74 -17.71
C LEU A 129 28.88 18.13 -17.80
N SER A 130 28.51 18.71 -16.67
CA SER A 130 27.93 20.06 -16.62
C SER A 130 28.90 21.12 -17.19
N PRO A 131 28.40 22.21 -17.80
CA PRO A 131 29.26 23.28 -18.31
C PRO A 131 30.15 23.90 -17.22
N LYS A 132 29.62 23.97 -16.00
CA LYS A 132 30.33 24.49 -14.82
C LYS A 132 31.49 23.58 -14.45
N ASP A 133 31.23 22.29 -14.27
CA ASP A 133 32.26 21.34 -13.85
C ASP A 133 33.31 21.15 -14.95
N LEU A 134 32.92 21.19 -16.23
CA LEU A 134 33.88 21.16 -17.34
C LEU A 134 34.84 22.35 -17.31
N LYS A 135 34.35 23.54 -16.99
CA LYS A 135 35.19 24.74 -16.86
C LYS A 135 36.17 24.58 -15.69
N GLU A 136 35.68 24.16 -14.52
CA GLU A 136 36.51 23.94 -13.34
C GLU A 136 37.56 22.82 -13.58
N LEU A 137 37.20 21.77 -14.32
CA LEU A 137 38.13 20.70 -14.71
C LEU A 137 39.22 21.21 -15.68
N ARG A 138 38.87 22.12 -16.60
CA ARG A 138 39.81 22.73 -17.56
C ARG A 138 40.82 23.65 -16.88
N ASP A 139 40.39 24.40 -15.87
CA ASP A 139 41.20 25.43 -15.22
C ASP A 139 42.29 24.87 -14.26
N GLY A 140 42.42 23.55 -14.11
CA GLY A 140 43.50 22.97 -13.30
C GLY A 140 43.72 21.46 -13.40
N PHE A 141 42.74 20.69 -13.86
CA PHE A 141 42.79 19.22 -13.78
C PHE A 141 43.10 18.54 -15.11
N LEU A 142 42.75 19.15 -16.24
CA LEU A 142 42.90 18.54 -17.55
C LEU A 142 44.37 18.22 -17.89
N ALA A 143 45.30 19.08 -17.48
CA ALA A 143 46.74 18.82 -17.63
C ALA A 143 47.24 17.66 -16.72
N LYS A 144 46.66 17.50 -15.52
CA LYS A 144 46.98 16.37 -14.61
C LYS A 144 46.41 15.07 -15.18
N LEU A 145 45.19 15.11 -15.71
CA LEU A 145 44.48 13.98 -16.30
C LEU A 145 45.18 13.47 -17.58
N GLN A 146 45.57 14.37 -18.48
CA GLN A 146 46.32 14.04 -19.69
C GLN A 146 47.70 13.43 -19.40
N LYS A 147 48.36 13.82 -18.30
CA LYS A 147 49.62 13.18 -17.87
C LYS A 147 49.42 11.76 -17.36
N GLN A 148 48.27 11.46 -16.78
CA GLN A 148 47.97 10.13 -16.26
C GLN A 148 47.53 9.18 -17.37
N LEU A 149 46.92 9.67 -18.43
CA LEU A 149 46.27 8.84 -19.45
C LEU A 149 47.08 8.75 -20.74
N LYS A 150 47.15 7.54 -21.31
CA LYS A 150 47.87 7.26 -22.57
C LYS A 150 47.07 7.60 -23.83
N HIS A 151 45.77 7.88 -23.70
CA HIS A 151 44.83 8.05 -24.80
C HIS A 151 44.10 9.40 -24.70
N PRO A 152 43.66 9.98 -25.83
CA PRO A 152 42.94 11.24 -25.83
C PRO A 152 41.57 11.09 -25.16
N ILE A 153 41.22 12.06 -24.30
CA ILE A 153 39.86 12.25 -23.78
C ILE A 153 39.21 13.41 -24.51
N HIS A 154 37.98 13.20 -24.96
CA HIS A 154 37.12 14.22 -25.53
C HIS A 154 36.08 14.65 -24.50
N PHE A 155 36.14 15.91 -24.09
CA PHE A 155 35.18 16.48 -23.15
C PHE A 155 34.08 17.26 -23.87
N GLN A 156 32.83 17.03 -23.47
CA GLN A 156 31.65 17.76 -23.92
C GLN A 156 30.86 18.27 -22.72
N ALA A 157 30.18 19.40 -22.90
CA ALA A 157 29.27 19.94 -21.90
C ALA A 157 27.83 19.54 -22.25
N SER A 158 27.02 19.24 -21.24
CA SER A 158 25.56 19.08 -21.37
C SER A 158 24.84 19.76 -20.22
N GLU A 159 23.73 20.44 -20.51
CA GLU A 159 22.86 21.04 -19.49
C GLU A 159 21.98 20.00 -18.79
N ASP A 160 21.85 18.80 -19.35
CA ASP A 160 21.07 17.69 -18.77
C ASP A 160 21.75 17.06 -17.55
N ILE A 161 23.04 17.37 -17.32
CA ILE A 161 23.83 16.87 -16.21
C ILE A 161 24.01 17.98 -15.18
N GLY A 162 23.43 17.79 -13.99
CA GLY A 162 23.63 18.67 -12.83
C GLY A 162 25.04 18.53 -12.25
N LYS A 163 25.30 17.41 -11.56
CA LYS A 163 26.64 17.00 -11.09
C LYS A 163 27.00 15.59 -11.54
N GLY A 164 28.30 15.32 -11.59
CA GLY A 164 28.83 14.04 -12.07
C GLY A 164 29.16 14.08 -13.56
N PHE A 165 29.19 12.92 -14.20
CA PHE A 165 29.52 12.81 -15.62
C PHE A 165 29.02 11.51 -16.23
N THR A 166 28.92 11.48 -17.55
CA THR A 166 28.75 10.25 -18.33
C THR A 166 30.03 9.99 -19.10
N VAL A 167 30.47 8.73 -19.13
CA VAL A 167 31.65 8.31 -19.90
C VAL A 167 31.25 7.33 -20.98
N SER A 168 31.78 7.52 -22.19
CA SER A 168 31.52 6.67 -23.33
C SER A 168 32.79 6.18 -24.02
N PHE A 169 32.67 5.00 -24.63
CA PHE A 169 33.74 4.26 -25.31
C PHE A 169 33.24 3.76 -26.67
N ASP A 170 34.16 3.24 -27.48
CA ASP A 170 33.86 2.65 -28.80
C ASP A 170 33.08 3.59 -29.71
N SER A 171 33.48 4.86 -29.76
CA SER A 171 32.79 5.93 -30.50
C SER A 171 31.33 6.14 -30.05
N GLY A 172 31.06 6.01 -28.75
CA GLY A 172 29.74 6.24 -28.17
C GLY A 172 28.82 5.02 -28.11
N LYS A 173 29.30 3.83 -28.50
CA LYS A 173 28.49 2.59 -28.47
C LYS A 173 28.30 2.03 -27.06
N SER A 174 29.25 2.29 -26.17
CA SER A 174 29.21 1.87 -24.77
C SER A 174 29.25 3.11 -23.90
N SER A 175 28.35 3.21 -22.90
CA SER A 175 28.28 4.38 -22.01
C SER A 175 27.96 3.96 -20.58
N PHE A 176 28.57 4.64 -19.63
CA PHE A 176 28.30 4.50 -18.20
C PHE A 176 27.95 5.86 -17.60
N ASP A 177 26.94 5.87 -16.75
CA ASP A 177 26.43 7.06 -16.09
C ASP A 177 26.98 7.14 -14.66
N PHE A 178 27.78 8.18 -14.41
CA PHE A 178 28.31 8.55 -13.10
C PHE A 178 27.75 9.91 -12.64
N SER A 179 26.56 10.28 -13.11
CA SER A 179 25.80 11.42 -12.59
C SER A 179 25.45 11.20 -11.13
N GLU A 180 25.19 12.29 -10.41
CA GLU A 180 24.74 12.23 -9.02
C GLU A 180 23.47 11.37 -8.86
N ALA A 181 22.56 11.41 -9.82
CA ALA A 181 21.32 10.64 -9.82
C ALA A 181 21.60 9.13 -9.98
N ALA A 182 22.44 8.75 -10.95
CA ALA A 182 22.79 7.35 -11.18
C ALA A 182 23.56 6.76 -9.98
N LEU A 183 24.54 7.49 -9.46
CA LEU A 183 25.31 7.07 -8.28
C LEU A 183 24.44 6.96 -7.02
N ALA A 184 23.52 7.90 -6.81
CA ALA A 184 22.57 7.82 -5.72
C ALA A 184 21.68 6.58 -5.83
N GLU A 185 21.22 6.24 -7.03
CA GLU A 185 20.42 5.04 -7.27
C GLU A 185 21.21 3.75 -7.01
N TYR A 186 22.43 3.64 -7.56
CA TYR A 186 23.29 2.47 -7.32
C TYR A 186 23.56 2.23 -5.83
N LEU A 187 23.87 3.30 -5.08
CA LEU A 187 24.07 3.22 -3.63
C LEU A 187 22.77 2.93 -2.88
N SER A 188 21.64 3.49 -3.34
CA SER A 188 20.33 3.23 -2.74
C SER A 188 19.94 1.77 -2.85
N VAL A 189 20.17 1.12 -4.00
CA VAL A 189 19.92 -0.33 -4.16
C VAL A 189 20.69 -1.13 -3.11
N TYR A 190 21.98 -0.88 -2.96
CA TYR A 190 22.81 -1.58 -1.98
C TYR A 190 22.39 -1.31 -0.53
N LEU A 191 22.16 -0.05 -0.17
CA LEU A 191 21.81 0.33 1.20
C LEU A 191 20.37 -0.03 1.58
N ASN A 192 19.46 -0.16 0.60
CA ASN A 192 18.11 -0.64 0.83
C ASN A 192 18.07 -2.11 1.26
N GLU A 193 19.00 -2.94 0.77
CA GLU A 193 19.13 -4.35 1.22
C GLU A 193 19.54 -4.42 2.69
N GLU A 194 20.54 -3.62 3.08
CA GLU A 194 20.97 -3.49 4.49
C GLU A 194 19.84 -2.97 5.38
N LEU A 195 19.13 -1.92 4.94
CA LEU A 195 17.98 -1.38 5.65
C LEU A 195 16.86 -2.44 5.79
N ALA A 196 16.60 -3.23 4.75
CA ALA A 196 15.59 -4.28 4.80
C ALA A 196 15.96 -5.38 5.81
N ALA A 197 17.25 -5.66 6.02
CA ALA A 197 17.71 -6.59 7.05
C ALA A 197 17.46 -6.08 8.48
N LEU A 198 17.57 -4.76 8.70
CA LEU A 198 17.33 -4.11 9.99
C LEU A 198 15.84 -3.96 10.34
N LEU A 199 14.97 -3.90 9.33
CA LEU A 199 13.52 -3.72 9.48
C LEU A 199 12.74 -5.05 9.57
N LYS A 200 13.43 -6.18 9.79
CA LYS A 200 12.82 -7.51 9.99
C LYS A 200 12.20 -7.67 11.37
#